data_AF-A0A1I0WXX4-F1
#
_entry.id   AF-A0A1I0WXX4-F1
#
_cell.length_a   1.000
_cell.length_b   1.000
_cell.length_c   1.000
_cell.angle_alpha   90.00
_cell.angle_beta   90.00
_cell.angle_gamma   90.00
#
_symmetry.space_group_name_H-M   'P 1'
#
loop_
_entity.id
_entity.type
_entity.pdbx_description
1 polymer ?
#
loop_
_entity_poly.entity_id
_entity_poly.type
_entity_poly.pdbx_seq_one_letter_code
_entity_poly.pdbx_strand_id
1 'polypeptide(L)'
;MKKKFVIINLLLAIVVLFSILFQSVHSYEHLAKQVSENKCHHKPTSGHQITHQHHNFDHCFVCDFTLGGFVTPNISHFQFIKKQVSTGYTFLYSKEITNFFKGSLFALRAPPCFIV
;
A
#
# COMPACT_ATOMS: atom_id res chain seq x y z
N MET A 1 29.76 17.22 1.30
CA MET A 1 28.31 16.95 1.30
C MET A 1 27.92 15.72 2.13
N LYS A 2 28.62 14.58 2.01
CA LYS A 2 28.29 13.33 2.73
C LYS A 2 28.25 13.43 4.27
N LYS A 3 29.16 14.17 4.91
CA LYS A 3 29.20 14.32 6.39
C LYS A 3 27.98 15.01 6.99
N LYS A 4 27.40 16.00 6.28
CA LYS A 4 26.18 16.71 6.74
C LYS A 4 24.96 15.80 6.67
N PHE A 5 24.87 14.97 5.64
CA PHE A 5 23.82 13.96 5.50
C PHE A 5 23.87 12.89 6.59
N VAL A 6 25.07 12.48 7.03
CA VAL A 6 25.22 11.52 8.14
C VAL A 6 24.66 12.09 9.43
N ILE A 7 24.93 13.36 9.73
CA ILE A 7 24.40 14.04 10.93
C ILE A 7 22.87 14.15 10.86
N ILE A 8 22.32 14.52 9.71
CA ILE A 8 20.87 14.62 9.52
C ILE A 8 20.20 13.25 9.69
N ASN A 9 20.77 12.18 9.12
CA ASN A 9 20.24 10.82 9.30
C ASN A 9 20.30 10.37 10.76
N LEU A 10 21.39 10.67 11.46
CA LEU A 10 21.53 10.33 12.87
C LEU A 10 20.48 11.08 13.71
N LEU A 11 20.30 12.38 13.48
CA LEU A 11 19.28 13.17 14.17
C LEU A 11 17.88 12.63 13.90
N LEU A 12 17.58 12.28 12.65
CA LEU A 12 16.28 11.70 12.29
C LEU A 12 16.04 10.37 13.01
N ALA A 13 17.04 9.49 13.07
CA ALA A 13 16.94 8.23 13.80
C ALA A 13 16.69 8.46 15.30
N ILE A 14 17.38 9.42 15.91
CA ILE A 14 17.17 9.79 17.32
C ILE A 14 15.75 10.32 17.55
N VAL A 15 15.24 11.19 16.67
CA VAL A 15 13.87 11.73 16.78
C VAL A 15 12.82 10.62 16.69
N VAL A 16 13.01 9.68 15.77
CA VAL A 16 12.11 8.52 15.63
C VAL A 16 12.14 7.66 16.89
N LEU A 17 13.33 7.32 17.41
CA LEU A 17 13.48 6.55 18.64
C LEU A 17 12.84 7.25 19.85
N PHE A 18 13.04 8.56 19.97
CA PHE A 18 12.46 9.35 21.04
C PHE A 18 10.93 9.38 20.96
N SER A 19 10.37 9.51 19.76
CA SER A 19 8.91 9.49 19.54
C SER A 19 8.31 8.15 19.95
N ILE A 20 8.94 7.02 19.55
CA ILE A 20 8.50 5.67 19.93
C ILE A 20 8.57 5.47 21.44
N LEU A 21 9.66 5.91 22.09
CA LEU A 21 9.84 5.77 23.54
C LEU A 21 8.78 6.56 24.31
N PHE A 22 8.55 7.81 23.93
CA PHE A 22 7.56 8.67 24.59
C PHE A 22 6.14 8.10 24.49
N GLN A 23 5.74 7.66 23.28
CA GLN A 23 4.43 7.05 23.07
C GLN A 23 4.27 5.72 23.83
N SER A 24 5.35 4.93 23.95
CA SER A 24 5.36 3.67 24.71
C SER A 24 5.17 3.88 26.21
N VAL A 25 5.86 4.88 26.79
CA VAL A 25 5.71 5.22 28.22
C VAL A 25 4.28 5.70 28.52
N HIS A 26 3.73 6.56 27.67
CA HIS A 26 2.35 7.06 27.86
C HIS A 26 1.31 5.93 27.73
N SER A 27 1.51 4.99 26.81
CA SER A 27 0.66 3.81 26.69
C SER A 27 0.67 2.95 27.96
N TYR A 28 1.79 2.89 28.70
CA TYR A 28 1.87 2.12 29.95
C TYR A 28 1.00 2.73 31.06
N GLU A 29 0.94 4.06 31.16
CA GLU A 29 0.05 4.73 32.11
C GLU A 29 -1.43 4.38 31.84
N HIS A 30 -1.84 4.39 30.57
CA HIS A 30 -3.19 3.98 30.18
C HIS A 30 -3.46 2.51 30.53
N LEU A 31 -2.51 1.62 30.28
CA LEU A 31 -2.63 0.21 30.65
C LEU A 31 -2.74 0.02 32.17
N ALA A 32 -1.93 0.74 32.94
CA ALA A 32 -1.97 0.69 34.40
C ALA A 32 -3.33 1.17 34.94
N LYS A 33 -3.88 2.27 34.38
CA LYS A 33 -5.23 2.75 34.70
C LYS A 33 -6.29 1.70 34.40
N GLN A 34 -6.26 1.11 33.20
CA GLN A 34 -7.21 0.06 32.80
C GLN A 34 -7.14 -1.19 33.69
N VAL A 35 -5.96 -1.54 34.21
CA VAL A 35 -5.79 -2.66 35.15
C VAL A 35 -6.29 -2.30 36.54
N SER A 36 -6.10 -1.05 36.97
CA SER A 36 -6.56 -0.56 38.27
C SER A 36 -8.07 -0.31 38.34
N GLU A 37 -8.69 -0.03 37.20
CA GLU A 37 -10.12 0.26 37.10
C GLU A 37 -10.92 -1.06 37.14
N ASN A 38 -11.79 -1.19 38.13
CA ASN A 38 -12.59 -2.39 38.31
C ASN A 38 -13.62 -2.51 37.18
N LYS A 39 -13.46 -3.48 36.28
CA LYS A 39 -14.47 -3.80 35.27
C LYS A 39 -15.74 -4.28 35.97
N CYS A 40 -16.78 -3.45 35.98
CA CYS A 40 -18.09 -3.86 36.48
C CYS A 40 -18.73 -4.84 35.48
N HIS A 41 -18.86 -6.12 35.87
CA HIS A 41 -19.62 -7.11 35.12
C HIS A 41 -21.06 -7.17 35.67
N HIS A 42 -21.95 -6.35 35.14
CA HIS A 42 -23.36 -6.31 35.56
C HIS A 42 -24.24 -7.02 34.52
N LYS A 43 -25.24 -7.77 35.00
CA LYS A 43 -26.24 -8.40 34.13
C LYS A 43 -27.10 -7.31 33.46
N PRO A 44 -27.47 -7.47 32.18
CA PRO A 44 -28.35 -6.51 31.50
C PRO A 44 -29.69 -6.45 32.23
N THR A 45 -29.93 -5.34 32.93
CA THR A 45 -31.21 -5.05 33.59
C THR A 45 -32.03 -4.16 32.66
N SER A 46 -33.32 -4.45 32.54
CA SER A 46 -34.27 -3.82 31.61
C SER A 46 -34.68 -2.39 31.98
N GLY A 47 -33.74 -1.56 32.41
CA GLY A 47 -33.97 -0.16 32.75
C GLY A 47 -32.76 0.68 32.36
N HIS A 48 -32.98 1.75 31.60
CA HIS A 48 -31.93 2.67 31.19
C HIS A 48 -31.30 3.31 32.45
N GLN A 49 -30.09 2.86 32.81
CA GLN A 49 -29.32 3.48 33.88
C GLN A 49 -28.51 4.63 33.29
N ILE A 50 -28.88 5.86 33.65
CA ILE A 50 -28.28 7.11 33.13
C ILE A 50 -26.84 7.30 33.65
N THR A 51 -26.47 6.62 34.74
CA THR A 51 -25.12 6.63 35.31
C THR A 51 -24.20 5.58 34.69
N HIS A 52 -24.69 4.83 33.69
CA HIS A 52 -23.96 3.74 33.08
C HIS A 52 -23.01 4.27 32.02
N GLN A 53 -21.89 4.84 32.45
CA GLN A 53 -20.82 5.21 31.55
C GLN A 53 -20.17 3.90 31.08
N HIS A 54 -20.58 3.38 29.93
CA HIS A 54 -19.70 2.49 29.17
C HIS A 54 -18.49 3.35 28.85
N HIS A 55 -17.44 3.19 29.66
CA HIS A 55 -16.15 3.79 29.41
C HIS A 55 -15.76 3.33 28.01
N ASN A 56 -16.04 4.20 27.03
CA ASN A 56 -15.38 4.17 25.76
C ASN A 56 -13.93 4.39 26.16
N PHE A 57 -13.17 3.29 26.30
CA PHE A 57 -11.76 3.30 26.65
C PHE A 57 -11.14 4.47 25.89
N ASP A 58 -10.80 5.55 26.62
CA ASP A 58 -10.54 6.85 26.02
C ASP A 58 -9.53 6.65 24.89
N HIS A 59 -10.00 6.82 23.65
CA HIS A 59 -9.20 6.55 22.48
C HIS A 59 -8.11 7.61 22.43
N CYS A 60 -6.92 7.24 22.88
CA CYS A 60 -5.80 8.14 22.96
C CYS A 60 -5.15 8.24 21.57
N PHE A 61 -5.46 9.31 20.84
CA PHE A 61 -4.87 9.60 19.52
C PHE A 61 -3.33 9.70 19.52
N VAL A 62 -2.71 9.81 20.70
CA VAL A 62 -1.25 9.83 20.88
C VAL A 62 -0.65 8.42 20.91
N CYS A 63 -1.43 7.43 21.34
CA CYS A 63 -0.98 6.03 21.54
C CYS A 63 -1.49 5.09 20.45
N ASP A 64 -2.03 5.61 19.34
CA ASP A 64 -2.58 4.80 18.24
C ASP A 64 -1.48 4.24 17.33
N PHE A 65 -0.59 3.44 17.92
CA PHE A 65 0.45 2.70 17.20
C PHE A 65 0.51 1.27 17.73
N THR A 66 0.73 0.31 16.83
CA THR A 66 0.84 -1.10 17.19
C THR A 66 2.25 -1.61 16.93
N LEU A 67 2.85 -2.24 17.94
CA LEU A 67 4.13 -2.93 17.78
C LEU A 67 3.85 -4.32 17.18
N GLY A 68 4.04 -4.44 15.87
CA GLY A 68 3.98 -5.72 15.17
C GLY A 68 5.27 -6.52 15.37
N GLY A 69 5.15 -7.84 15.52
CA GLY A 69 6.31 -8.73 15.49
C GLY A 69 7.00 -8.69 14.13
N PHE A 70 8.29 -8.35 14.08
CA PHE A 70 9.08 -8.43 12.86
C PHE A 70 9.54 -9.88 12.65
N VAL A 71 9.04 -10.52 11.58
CA VAL A 71 9.55 -11.81 11.10
C VAL A 71 10.46 -11.52 9.91
N THR A 72 11.75 -11.85 10.03
CA THR A 72 12.70 -11.70 8.93
C THR A 72 12.21 -12.50 7.72
N PRO A 73 11.90 -11.87 6.57
CA PRO A 73 11.51 -12.60 5.38
C PRO A 73 12.71 -13.41 4.86
N ASN A 74 12.47 -14.68 4.50
CA ASN A 74 13.50 -15.49 3.88
C ASN A 74 13.82 -14.90 2.50
N ILE A 75 15.07 -14.51 2.27
CA ILE A 75 15.46 -13.83 1.02
C ILE A 75 15.58 -14.89 -0.07
N SER A 76 14.49 -15.14 -0.79
CA SER A 76 14.52 -15.99 -1.97
C SER A 76 15.19 -15.23 -3.11
N HIS A 77 16.41 -15.62 -3.46
CA HIS A 77 17.07 -15.14 -4.67
C HIS A 77 16.30 -15.63 -5.90
N PHE A 78 15.97 -14.70 -6.79
CA PHE A 78 15.34 -15.02 -8.07
C PHE A 78 16.39 -14.98 -9.17
N GLN A 79 16.42 -16.02 -10.01
CA GLN A 79 17.34 -16.11 -11.13
C GLN A 79 16.68 -15.55 -12.39
N PHE A 80 17.19 -14.42 -12.89
CA PHE A 80 16.79 -13.92 -14.19
C PHE A 80 17.40 -14.78 -15.30
N ILE A 81 16.56 -15.53 -16.01
CA ILE A 81 16.98 -16.23 -17.23
C ILE A 81 16.86 -15.26 -18.40
N LYS A 82 18.00 -14.77 -18.89
CA LYS A 82 18.05 -13.89 -20.06
C LYS A 82 17.85 -14.72 -21.32
N LYS A 83 16.61 -14.83 -21.80
CA LYS A 83 16.32 -15.50 -23.08
C LYS A 83 16.73 -14.58 -24.23
N GLN A 84 17.82 -14.93 -24.92
CA GLN A 84 18.20 -14.26 -26.16
C GLN A 84 17.23 -14.71 -27.27
N VAL A 85 16.27 -13.86 -27.62
CA VAL A 85 15.44 -14.07 -28.81
C VAL A 85 16.22 -13.53 -30.00
N SER A 86 16.71 -14.43 -30.85
CA SER A 86 17.28 -14.03 -32.14
C SER A 86 16.12 -13.59 -33.05
N THR A 87 15.93 -12.28 -33.18
CA THR A 87 15.01 -11.72 -34.17
C THR A 87 15.76 -11.57 -35.49
N GLY A 88 15.58 -12.51 -36.41
CA GLY A 88 16.04 -12.33 -37.78
C GLY A 88 15.23 -11.24 -38.46
N TYR A 89 15.88 -10.17 -38.92
CA TYR A 89 15.23 -9.17 -39.75
C TYR A 89 15.01 -9.74 -41.15
N THR A 90 13.75 -9.87 -41.56
CA THR A 90 13.39 -10.15 -42.96
C THR A 90 13.16 -8.82 -43.66
N PHE A 91 14.07 -8.42 -44.54
CA PHE A 91 13.82 -7.31 -45.45
C PHE A 91 12.92 -7.80 -46.59
N LEU A 92 11.62 -7.56 -46.46
CA LEU A 92 10.71 -7.69 -47.59
C LEU A 92 10.85 -6.43 -48.44
N TYR A 93 11.52 -6.54 -49.59
CA TYR A 93 11.48 -5.52 -50.62
C TYR A 93 10.10 -5.59 -51.29
N SER A 94 9.11 -4.89 -50.74
CA SER A 94 7.85 -4.68 -51.44
C SER A 94 8.06 -3.62 -52.51
N LYS A 95 7.94 -3.99 -53.78
CA LYS A 95 7.85 -3.02 -54.87
C LYS A 95 6.62 -2.13 -54.61
N GLU A 96 6.81 -0.81 -54.67
CA GLU A 96 5.71 0.14 -54.61
C GLU A 96 4.68 -0.21 -55.70
N ILE A 97 3.43 -0.47 -55.29
CA ILE A 97 2.32 -0.59 -56.24
C ILE A 97 1.93 0.84 -56.62
N THR A 98 2.46 1.32 -57.75
CA THR A 98 2.12 2.62 -58.34
C THR A 98 0.78 2.58 -59.09
N ASN A 99 -0.23 1.95 -58.51
CA ASN A 99 -1.58 2.07 -59.03
C ASN A 99 -2.17 3.40 -58.56
N PHE A 100 -1.97 4.44 -59.38
CA PHE A 100 -2.67 5.70 -59.21
C PHE A 100 -4.18 5.48 -59.38
N PHE A 101 -4.93 5.79 -58.33
CA PHE A 101 -6.39 5.70 -58.32
C PHE A 101 -6.99 6.63 -59.38
N LYS A 102 -7.68 6.08 -60.38
CA LYS A 102 -8.16 6.79 -61.57
C LYS A 102 -9.70 6.89 -61.67
N GLY A 103 -10.44 6.92 -60.56
CA GLY A 103 -11.86 7.30 -60.60
C GLY A 103 -12.63 7.12 -59.29
N SER A 104 -13.41 8.12 -58.87
CA SER A 104 -14.30 8.20 -57.68
C SER A 104 -14.28 7.02 -56.69
N LEU A 105 -13.68 7.24 -55.51
CA LEU A 105 -13.77 6.32 -54.36
C LEU A 105 -15.20 6.40 -53.81
N PHE A 106 -16.11 5.60 -54.35
CA PHE A 106 -17.32 5.23 -53.64
C PHE A 106 -16.95 4.19 -52.59
N ALA A 107 -16.23 4.63 -51.55
CA ALA A 107 -16.07 3.83 -50.35
C ALA A 107 -17.47 3.66 -49.74
N LEU A 108 -18.14 2.55 -50.08
CA LEU A 108 -19.32 2.10 -49.38
C LEU A 108 -18.94 2.00 -47.90
N ARG A 109 -19.44 2.89 -47.05
CA ARG A 109 -19.39 2.75 -45.58
C ARG A 109 -20.32 1.63 -45.09
N ALA A 110 -20.52 0.59 -45.88
CA ALA A 110 -21.30 -0.56 -45.48
C ALA A 110 -20.39 -1.52 -44.70
N PRO A 111 -20.85 -2.04 -43.55
CA PRO A 111 -20.14 -3.10 -42.83
C PRO A 111 -19.97 -4.33 -43.73
N PRO A 112 -18.88 -5.12 -43.57
CA PRO A 112 -18.58 -6.25 -44.43
C PRO A 112 -19.74 -7.25 -44.44
N CYS A 113 -20.27 -7.57 -45.62
CA CYS A 113 -21.21 -8.67 -45.78
C CYS A 113 -20.49 -9.99 -45.52
N PHE A 114 -20.97 -10.75 -44.54
CA PHE A 114 -20.59 -12.16 -44.39
C PHE A 114 -21.11 -12.93 -45.60
N ILE A 115 -20.20 -13.53 -46.36
CA ILE A 115 -20.54 -14.55 -47.35
C ILE A 115 -20.40 -15.90 -46.65
N VAL A 116 -21.48 -16.67 -46.66
CA VAL A 116 -21.55 -18.11 -46.31
C VAL A 116 -21.08 -18.92 -47.51
#